data_AF-A0A0Q5HXV3-F1
#
_entry.id   AF-A0A0Q5HXV3-F1
#
_cell.length_a   1.000
_cell.length_b   1.000
_cell.length_c   1.000
_cell.angle_alpha   90.00
_cell.angle_beta   90.00
_cell.angle_gamma   90.00
#
_symmetry.space_group_name_H-M   'P 1'
#
loop_
_entity.id
_entity.type
_entity.pdbx_description
1 polymer ?
#
loop_
_entity_poly.entity_id
_entity_poly.type
_entity_poly.pdbx_seq_one_letter_code
_entity_poly.pdbx_strand_id
1 'polypeptide(L)'
;MKAAVSALTLLALGLSACAPTQTGSQSYSPVVHSDTDDATVVAPGQTVYAQYTYPGRALGVSDTRYKELKINFGSSVYSDQVSVVGPEAEAAWLRMSASGLPAGVQVSLVRATIARPVDRTTHSGDYVQISYQNVMRVLLKVTASAQAKRGLEVADLTFSDGTSTGTVPLAVEIR
;
A
#
# COMPACT_ATOMS: atom_id res chain seq x y z
N MET A 1 -2.23 -63.24 42.30
CA MET A 1 -2.99 -62.22 41.55
C MET A 1 -2.29 -60.87 41.73
N LYS A 2 -2.26 -60.09 40.65
CA LYS A 2 -1.45 -58.88 40.42
C LYS A 2 -2.02 -57.61 41.10
N ALA A 3 -1.15 -56.59 41.12
CA ALA A 3 -1.39 -55.14 41.29
C ALA A 3 -1.36 -54.64 42.75
N ALA A 4 -0.75 -53.51 43.13
CA ALA A 4 -0.09 -52.39 42.43
C ALA A 4 0.89 -51.72 43.45
N VAL A 5 1.81 -50.81 43.12
CA VAL A 5 1.55 -49.37 42.92
C VAL A 5 2.91 -48.65 42.72
N SER A 6 2.89 -47.60 41.89
CA SER A 6 3.86 -46.48 41.80
C SER A 6 5.20 -46.74 41.09
N ALA A 7 5.73 -45.88 40.21
CA ALA A 7 5.57 -44.44 40.11
C ALA A 7 6.10 -43.87 38.76
N LEU A 8 5.59 -42.68 38.42
CA LEU A 8 6.18 -41.63 37.58
C LEU A 8 6.23 -41.84 36.06
N THR A 9 5.06 -41.65 35.47
CA THR A 9 4.90 -41.07 34.12
C THR A 9 4.93 -39.53 34.23
N LEU A 10 5.30 -38.87 33.12
CA LEU A 10 5.12 -37.45 32.79
C LEU A 10 6.27 -36.49 33.17
N LEU A 11 7.38 -36.61 32.43
CA LEU A 11 8.21 -35.43 32.17
C LEU A 11 7.50 -34.56 31.13
N ALA A 12 6.86 -33.51 31.63
CA ALA A 12 6.37 -32.38 30.88
C ALA A 12 7.54 -31.65 30.21
N LEU A 13 7.65 -31.78 28.90
CA LEU A 13 8.38 -30.85 28.03
C LEU A 13 7.45 -30.46 26.88
N GLY A 14 6.36 -29.78 27.25
CA GLY A 14 5.59 -29.00 26.30
C GLY A 14 6.46 -27.81 25.89
N LEU A 15 7.29 -28.00 24.87
CA LEU A 15 7.81 -26.88 24.10
C LEU A 15 6.62 -26.25 23.37
N SER A 16 5.93 -25.32 24.03
CA SER A 16 5.17 -24.28 23.35
C SER A 16 6.18 -23.37 22.66
N ALA A 17 6.78 -23.88 21.59
CA ALA A 17 7.43 -23.06 20.59
C ALA A 17 6.36 -22.11 20.06
N CYS A 18 6.35 -20.90 20.61
CA CYS A 18 5.78 -19.73 19.95
C CYS A 18 6.62 -19.54 18.69
N ALA A 19 6.29 -20.30 17.63
CA ALA A 19 6.83 -20.04 16.32
C ALA A 19 6.45 -18.59 16.01
N PRO A 20 7.41 -17.71 15.65
CA PRO A 20 7.04 -16.42 15.12
C PRO A 20 6.14 -16.72 13.93
N THR A 21 4.88 -16.30 14.02
CA THR A 21 4.01 -16.24 12.87
C THR A 21 4.72 -15.28 11.93
N GLN A 22 5.50 -15.83 11.00
CA GLN A 22 5.86 -15.11 9.79
C GLN A 22 4.51 -14.64 9.26
N THR A 23 4.29 -13.33 9.37
CA THR A 23 3.24 -12.64 8.64
C THR A 23 3.64 -12.80 7.19
N GLY A 24 3.32 -13.97 6.63
CA GLY A 24 3.40 -14.20 5.21
C GLY A 24 2.67 -13.03 4.57
N SER A 25 3.32 -12.41 3.60
CA SER A 25 2.73 -11.34 2.79
C SER A 25 1.33 -11.79 2.37
N GLN A 26 0.30 -11.33 3.08
CA GLN A 26 -1.07 -11.61 2.68
C GLN A 26 -1.19 -10.97 1.30
N SER A 27 -1.48 -11.81 0.31
CA SER A 27 -1.81 -11.33 -1.03
C SER A 27 -3.14 -10.61 -0.93
N TYR A 28 -3.09 -9.32 -0.56
CA TYR A 28 -4.22 -8.44 -0.68
C TYR A 28 -4.52 -8.35 -2.18
N SER A 29 -5.77 -8.60 -2.58
CA SER A 29 -6.24 -8.20 -3.90
C SER A 29 -6.91 -6.84 -3.73
N PRO A 30 -6.13 -5.73 -3.78
CA PRO A 30 -6.71 -4.42 -3.56
C PRO A 30 -7.64 -4.05 -4.70
N VAL A 31 -8.69 -3.30 -4.38
CA VAL A 31 -9.43 -2.51 -5.37
C VAL A 31 -8.50 -1.41 -5.84
N VAL A 32 -8.09 -1.46 -7.10
CA VAL A 32 -7.22 -0.43 -7.68
C VAL A 32 -8.09 0.67 -8.26
N HIS A 33 -7.94 1.88 -7.73
CA HIS A 33 -8.61 3.06 -8.22
C HIS A 33 -7.74 3.72 -9.29
N SER A 34 -8.35 3.98 -10.46
CA SER A 34 -7.71 4.67 -11.57
C SER A 34 -7.75 6.18 -11.39
N ASP A 35 -8.80 6.67 -10.72
CA ASP A 35 -8.96 8.08 -10.35
C ASP A 35 -8.82 8.25 -8.83
N THR A 36 -8.34 9.41 -8.40
CA THR A 36 -8.27 9.77 -6.98
C THR A 36 -9.64 10.06 -6.40
N ASP A 37 -10.61 10.37 -7.24
CA ASP A 37 -11.98 10.70 -6.83
C ASP A 37 -12.92 9.47 -6.79
N ASP A 38 -12.44 8.30 -7.24
CA ASP A 38 -13.20 7.06 -7.20
C ASP A 38 -13.53 6.66 -5.75
N ALA A 39 -14.80 6.39 -5.47
CA ALA A 39 -15.22 5.99 -4.13
C ALA A 39 -14.80 4.55 -3.79
N THR A 40 -14.19 4.35 -2.62
CA THR A 40 -14.05 3.01 -2.04
C THR A 40 -15.40 2.56 -1.48
N VAL A 41 -15.99 1.56 -2.12
CA VAL A 41 -17.25 0.95 -1.68
C VAL A 41 -16.97 -0.13 -0.62
N VAL A 42 -17.65 -0.05 0.52
CA VAL A 42 -17.50 -0.99 1.65
C VAL A 42 -18.87 -1.31 2.27
N ALA A 43 -19.16 -2.58 2.56
CA ALA A 43 -20.37 -2.94 3.30
C ALA A 43 -20.16 -2.83 4.83
N PRO A 44 -21.21 -2.60 5.63
CA PRO A 44 -21.11 -2.67 7.08
C PRO A 44 -20.51 -4.01 7.56
N GLY A 45 -19.52 -3.95 8.44
CA GLY A 45 -18.79 -5.13 8.95
C GLY A 45 -17.68 -5.65 8.02
N GLN A 46 -17.44 -5.00 6.88
CA GLN A 46 -16.43 -5.40 5.90
C GLN A 46 -15.11 -4.62 6.08
N THR A 47 -14.02 -5.26 5.65
CA THR A 47 -12.75 -4.59 5.37
C THR A 47 -12.41 -4.72 3.88
N VAL A 48 -12.01 -3.61 3.28
CA VAL A 48 -11.53 -3.52 1.90
C VAL A 48 -10.12 -2.95 1.89
N TYR A 49 -9.27 -3.48 1.01
CA TYR A 49 -7.97 -2.90 0.72
C TYR A 49 -8.09 -2.13 -0.59
N ALA A 50 -7.76 -0.84 -0.58
CA ALA A 50 -7.89 0.05 -1.73
C ALA A 50 -6.50 0.62 -2.08
N GLN A 51 -6.14 0.57 -3.35
CA GLN A 51 -4.89 1.14 -3.85
C GLN A 51 -5.18 2.39 -4.69
N TYR A 52 -4.55 3.49 -4.32
CA TYR A 52 -4.61 4.76 -5.03
C TYR A 52 -3.23 5.16 -5.55
N THR A 53 -3.20 5.86 -6.68
CA THR A 53 -1.98 6.44 -7.24
C THR A 53 -2.11 7.96 -7.27
N TYR A 54 -1.22 8.65 -6.56
CA TYR A 54 -1.20 10.10 -6.47
C TYR A 54 0.08 10.67 -7.09
N PRO A 55 0.04 11.87 -7.68
CA PRO A 55 1.26 12.65 -7.91
C PRO A 55 1.96 12.89 -6.57
N GLY A 56 3.29 12.69 -6.50
CA GLY A 56 4.03 12.84 -5.23
C GLY A 56 3.80 14.19 -4.54
N ARG A 57 3.78 15.27 -5.33
CA ARG A 57 3.49 16.63 -4.86
C ARG A 57 2.14 16.78 -4.15
N ALA A 58 1.12 16.00 -4.54
CA ALA A 58 -0.20 16.07 -3.91
C ALA A 58 -0.16 15.55 -2.47
N LEU A 59 0.76 14.62 -2.18
CA LEU A 59 0.97 14.08 -0.83
C LEU A 59 2.03 14.88 -0.05
N GLY A 60 2.48 16.03 -0.57
CA GLY A 60 3.53 16.82 0.04
C GLY A 60 4.91 16.13 0.01
N VAL A 61 5.15 15.22 -0.94
CA VAL A 61 6.43 14.53 -1.08
C VAL A 61 7.37 15.35 -1.95
N SER A 62 8.56 15.65 -1.44
CA SER A 62 9.59 16.36 -2.19
C SER A 62 10.17 15.52 -3.35
N ASP A 63 10.48 16.19 -4.46
CA ASP A 63 11.16 15.59 -5.62
C ASP A 63 12.51 14.96 -5.26
N THR A 64 13.15 15.38 -4.16
CA THR A 64 14.40 14.78 -3.68
C THR A 64 14.25 13.30 -3.35
N ARG A 65 13.09 12.87 -2.83
CA ARG A 65 12.80 11.45 -2.54
C ARG A 65 12.82 10.60 -3.81
N TYR A 66 12.49 11.19 -4.95
CA TYR A 66 12.51 10.50 -6.24
C TYR A 66 13.90 10.43 -6.86
N LYS A 67 14.87 11.26 -6.44
CA LYS A 67 16.23 11.26 -7.01
C LYS A 67 16.99 9.95 -6.73
N GLU A 68 16.60 9.25 -5.68
CA GLU A 68 17.17 7.94 -5.32
C GLU A 68 16.69 6.82 -6.26
N LEU A 69 15.56 7.01 -6.94
CA LEU A 69 15.04 6.08 -7.93
C LEU A 69 15.80 6.25 -9.26
N LYS A 70 16.67 5.28 -9.57
CA LYS A 70 17.45 5.26 -10.81
C LYS A 70 16.75 4.40 -11.85
N ILE A 71 16.47 4.98 -13.02
CA ILE A 71 16.01 4.22 -14.19
C ILE A 71 17.24 3.52 -14.76
N ASN A 72 17.22 2.19 -14.77
CA ASN A 72 18.30 1.41 -15.34
C ASN A 72 17.98 1.10 -16.80
N PHE A 73 18.79 1.63 -17.71
CA PHE A 73 18.77 1.26 -19.11
C PHE A 73 19.67 0.03 -19.27
N GLY A 74 19.07 -1.16 -19.25
CA GLY A 74 19.80 -2.40 -19.51
C GLY A 74 20.50 -2.38 -20.87
N SER A 75 21.44 -3.30 -21.10
CA SER A 75 22.15 -3.42 -22.39
C SER A 75 21.24 -3.74 -23.57
N SER A 76 19.99 -4.15 -23.33
CA SER A 76 18.98 -4.46 -24.33
C SER A 76 18.19 -3.25 -24.85
N VAL A 77 18.37 -2.05 -24.30
CA VAL A 77 17.64 -0.83 -24.73
C VAL A 77 18.06 -0.35 -26.14
N TYR A 78 18.97 -1.05 -26.81
CA TYR A 78 19.28 -0.83 -28.23
C TYR A 78 18.45 -1.68 -29.19
N SER A 79 17.53 -2.53 -28.70
CA SER A 79 16.52 -3.14 -29.56
C SER A 79 15.22 -2.34 -29.51
N ASP A 80 14.59 -2.18 -30.67
CA ASP A 80 13.42 -1.33 -30.94
C ASP A 80 12.13 -1.74 -30.17
N GLN A 81 12.24 -2.67 -29.21
CA GLN A 81 11.13 -3.29 -28.50
C GLN A 81 11.28 -3.33 -26.97
N VAL A 82 12.32 -2.73 -26.38
CA VAL A 82 12.47 -2.76 -24.91
C VAL A 82 11.65 -1.68 -24.24
N SER A 83 10.56 -2.10 -23.60
CA SER A 83 9.85 -1.28 -22.62
C SER A 83 10.73 -1.08 -21.39
N VAL A 84 11.17 0.16 -21.16
CA VAL A 84 11.87 0.54 -19.92
C VAL A 84 10.86 0.48 -18.77
N VAL A 85 11.09 -0.39 -17.79
CA VAL A 85 10.25 -0.45 -16.58
C VAL A 85 10.75 0.58 -15.57
N GLY A 86 9.84 1.40 -15.07
CA GLY A 86 10.12 2.41 -14.06
C GLY A 86 10.55 1.80 -12.71
N PRO A 87 11.52 2.40 -12.00
CA PRO A 87 11.92 1.95 -10.67
C PRO A 87 10.84 2.25 -9.63
N GLU A 88 10.76 1.39 -8.63
CA GLU A 88 9.85 1.51 -7.49
C GLU A 88 10.58 1.14 -6.20
N ALA A 89 10.21 1.77 -5.09
CA ALA A 89 10.73 1.45 -3.76
C ALA A 89 9.65 1.64 -2.69
N GLU A 90 9.78 0.92 -1.59
CA GLU A 90 8.89 1.12 -0.44
C GLU A 90 9.17 2.47 0.23
N ALA A 91 8.11 3.22 0.51
CA ALA A 91 8.15 4.51 1.18
C ALA A 91 7.71 4.38 2.64
N ALA A 92 8.42 3.55 3.41
CA ALA A 92 8.13 3.27 4.83
C ALA A 92 8.25 4.50 5.75
N TRP A 93 8.74 5.63 5.24
CA TRP A 93 8.79 6.93 5.92
C TRP A 93 7.48 7.72 5.81
N LEU A 94 6.61 7.41 4.84
CA LEU A 94 5.35 8.13 4.67
C LEU A 94 4.39 7.81 5.82
N ARG A 95 3.78 8.84 6.40
CA ARG A 95 2.76 8.71 7.44
C ARG A 95 1.44 9.26 6.92
N MET A 96 0.35 8.77 7.49
CA MET A 96 -1.01 9.20 7.14
C MET A 96 -1.83 9.39 8.40
N SER A 97 -2.60 10.48 8.44
CA SER A 97 -3.73 10.67 9.34
C SER A 97 -5.00 10.91 8.51
N ALA A 98 -6.14 10.59 9.09
CA ALA A 98 -7.44 10.80 8.45
C ALA A 98 -8.33 11.68 9.34
N SER A 99 -9.11 12.55 8.72
CA SER A 99 -10.10 13.41 9.37
C SER A 99 -11.40 13.42 8.57
N GLY A 100 -12.53 13.65 9.24
CA GLY A 100 -13.84 13.68 8.57
C GLY A 100 -14.30 12.31 8.06
N LEU A 101 -13.80 11.21 8.62
CA LEU A 101 -14.25 9.87 8.25
C LEU A 101 -15.73 9.65 8.63
N PRO A 102 -16.53 8.98 7.76
CA PRO A 102 -17.88 8.59 8.10
C PRO A 102 -17.96 7.80 9.40
N ALA A 103 -19.06 7.99 10.14
CA ALA A 103 -19.25 7.35 11.44
C ALA A 103 -19.19 5.82 11.32
N GLY A 104 -18.29 5.20 12.10
CA GLY A 104 -18.06 3.75 12.07
C GLY A 104 -17.04 3.28 11.03
N VAL A 105 -16.41 4.19 10.28
CA VAL A 105 -15.33 3.86 9.34
C VAL A 105 -13.96 4.18 9.92
N GLN A 106 -13.01 3.28 9.67
CA GLN A 106 -11.60 3.47 9.96
C GLN A 106 -10.79 3.30 8.68
N VAL A 107 -9.81 4.18 8.50
CA VAL A 107 -8.88 4.12 7.36
C VAL A 107 -7.46 4.19 7.89
N SER A 108 -6.61 3.26 7.44
CA SER A 108 -5.20 3.25 7.77
C SER A 108 -4.32 2.98 6.55
N LEU A 109 -3.12 3.56 6.57
CA LEU A 109 -2.10 3.30 5.57
C LEU A 109 -1.46 1.93 5.87
N VAL A 110 -1.57 1.00 4.92
CA VAL A 110 -0.93 -0.33 5.01
C VAL A 110 0.47 -0.27 4.44
N ARG A 111 0.62 0.34 3.26
CA ARG A 111 1.89 0.46 2.54
C ARG A 111 1.87 1.68 1.65
N ALA A 112 3.03 2.33 1.50
CA ALA A 112 3.26 3.32 0.46
C ALA A 112 4.45 2.89 -0.40
N THR A 113 4.35 3.11 -1.70
CA THR A 113 5.40 2.84 -2.67
C THR A 113 5.66 4.11 -3.45
N ILE A 114 6.92 4.54 -3.49
CA ILE A 114 7.38 5.61 -4.37
C ILE A 114 7.76 4.99 -5.72
N ALA A 115 7.28 5.56 -6.81
CA ALA A 115 7.49 4.98 -8.13
C ALA A 115 7.77 6.07 -9.18
N ARG A 116 8.56 5.69 -10.18
CA ARG A 116 8.78 6.48 -11.39
C ARG A 116 8.40 5.66 -12.63
N PRO A 117 7.11 5.36 -12.86
CA PRO A 117 6.66 4.68 -14.06
C PRO A 117 7.11 5.43 -15.31
N VAL A 118 7.57 4.68 -16.32
CA VAL A 118 7.92 5.21 -17.63
C VAL A 118 6.69 5.08 -18.51
N ASP A 119 6.18 6.21 -19.01
CA ASP A 119 4.96 6.27 -19.83
C ASP A 119 5.25 6.03 -21.30
N ARG A 120 6.45 6.46 -21.75
CA ARG A 120 6.86 6.39 -23.14
C ARG A 120 8.37 6.25 -23.25
N THR A 121 8.80 5.38 -24.15
CA THR A 121 10.18 5.26 -24.61
C THR A 121 10.20 5.52 -26.11
N THR A 122 11.11 6.37 -26.59
CA THR A 122 11.29 6.68 -28.02
C THR A 122 12.77 6.59 -28.37
N HIS A 123 13.08 5.81 -29.39
CA HIS A 123 14.45 5.64 -29.90
C HIS A 123 14.66 6.60 -31.07
N SER A 124 15.74 7.37 -31.03
CA SER A 124 16.11 8.31 -32.09
C SER A 124 17.61 8.23 -32.35
N GLY A 125 18.00 7.38 -33.31
CA GLY A 125 19.40 7.07 -33.54
C GLY A 125 20.03 6.42 -32.31
N ASP A 126 21.11 7.02 -31.80
CA ASP A 126 21.85 6.52 -30.63
C ASP A 126 21.28 7.00 -29.28
N TYR A 127 20.14 7.70 -29.28
CA TYR A 127 19.53 8.24 -28.07
C TYR A 127 18.19 7.59 -27.75
N VAL A 128 17.97 7.37 -26.45
CA VAL A 128 16.71 6.89 -25.89
C VAL A 128 16.08 8.04 -25.10
N GLN A 129 14.96 8.53 -25.58
CA GLN A 129 14.15 9.52 -24.87
C GLN A 129 13.06 8.80 -24.09
N ILE A 130 12.95 9.09 -22.80
CA ILE A 130 11.88 8.58 -21.95
C ILE A 130 11.04 9.71 -21.37
N SER A 131 9.74 9.43 -21.21
CA SER A 131 8.83 10.21 -20.40
C SER A 131 8.45 9.40 -19.17
N TYR A 132 8.42 10.02 -18.01
CA TYR A 132 8.03 9.39 -16.76
C TYR A 132 7.28 10.37 -15.87
N GLN A 133 6.57 9.82 -14.89
CA GLN A 133 5.93 10.60 -13.84
C GLN A 133 6.39 10.14 -12.46
N ASN A 134 6.52 11.08 -11.54
CA ASN A 134 6.81 10.79 -10.14
C ASN A 134 5.48 10.58 -9.40
N VAL A 135 5.22 9.36 -8.95
CA VAL A 135 3.96 8.99 -8.29
C VAL A 135 4.19 8.31 -6.94
N MET A 136 3.16 8.33 -6.11
CA MET A 136 3.04 7.56 -4.87
C MET A 136 1.87 6.61 -5.03
N ARG A 137 2.11 5.32 -4.84
CA ARG A 137 1.04 4.33 -4.73
C ARG A 137 0.80 4.04 -3.25
N VAL A 138 -0.40 4.29 -2.77
CA VAL A 138 -0.78 4.06 -1.37
C VAL A 138 -1.80 2.94 -1.30
N LEU A 139 -1.52 1.95 -0.46
CA LEU A 139 -2.43 0.88 -0.13
C LEU A 139 -3.08 1.21 1.21
N LEU A 140 -4.39 1.42 1.18
CA LEU A 140 -5.21 1.74 2.34
C LEU A 140 -6.00 0.52 2.78
N LYS A 141 -6.19 0.38 4.09
CA LYS A 141 -7.16 -0.52 4.68
C LYS A 141 -8.36 0.31 5.13
N VAL A 142 -9.51 0.05 4.54
CA VAL A 142 -10.78 0.70 4.85
C VAL A 142 -11.67 -0.32 5.55
N THR A 143 -12.02 -0.07 6.80
CA THR A 143 -12.87 -0.97 7.59
C THR A 143 -14.13 -0.22 8.02
N ALA A 144 -15.29 -0.77 7.72
CA ALA A 144 -16.58 -0.29 8.21
C ALA A 144 -17.08 -1.19 9.34
N SER A 145 -17.48 -0.60 10.47
CA SER A 145 -18.15 -1.34 11.53
C SER A 145 -19.51 -1.87 11.07
N ALA A 146 -20.07 -2.84 11.77
CA ALA A 146 -21.40 -3.36 11.47
C ALA A 146 -22.51 -2.30 11.64
N GLN A 147 -22.23 -1.21 12.35
CA GLN A 147 -23.13 -0.09 12.60
C GLN A 147 -22.80 1.14 11.74
N ALA A 148 -21.91 1.01 10.75
CA ALA A 148 -21.53 2.12 9.90
C ALA A 148 -22.76 2.66 9.14
N LYS A 149 -22.90 3.98 9.13
CA LYS A 149 -24.06 4.65 8.52
C LYS A 149 -23.93 4.60 6.99
N ARG A 150 -24.95 4.10 6.30
CA ARG A 150 -25.00 4.08 4.83
C ARG A 150 -24.93 5.49 4.25
N GLY A 151 -24.23 5.62 3.12
CA GLY A 151 -24.07 6.89 2.41
C GLY A 151 -22.71 7.03 1.74
N LEU A 152 -22.60 8.06 0.90
CA LEU A 152 -21.34 8.53 0.33
C LEU A 152 -20.88 9.74 1.13
N GLU A 153 -19.68 9.67 1.69
CA GLU A 153 -19.05 10.77 2.40
C GLU A 153 -17.60 10.93 1.94
N VAL A 154 -17.08 12.15 2.02
CA VAL A 154 -15.70 12.48 1.66
C VAL A 154 -14.93 12.81 2.93
N ALA A 155 -13.83 12.11 3.13
CA ALA A 155 -12.89 12.33 4.21
C ALA A 155 -11.59 12.96 3.68
N ASP A 156 -10.83 13.56 4.58
CA ASP A 156 -9.50 14.09 4.26
C ASP A 156 -8.43 13.13 4.73
N LEU A 157 -7.53 12.74 3.82
CA LEU A 157 -6.31 12.01 4.14
C LEU A 157 -5.13 12.96 4.08
N THR A 158 -4.50 13.19 5.24
CA THR A 158 -3.29 14.00 5.32
C THR A 158 -2.08 13.09 5.40
N PHE A 159 -1.19 13.22 4.42
CA PHE A 159 0.06 12.51 4.34
C PHE A 159 1.22 13.40 4.77
N SER A 160 2.25 12.81 5.35
CA SER A 160 3.48 13.51 5.73
C SER A 160 4.73 12.68 5.44
N ASP A 161 5.77 13.35 4.95
CA ASP A 161 7.11 12.78 4.78
C ASP A 161 8.08 13.10 5.95
N GLY A 162 7.55 13.72 7.00
CA GLY A 162 8.30 14.24 8.16
C GLY A 162 8.73 15.70 8.03
N THR A 163 8.66 16.31 6.84
CA THR A 163 9.04 17.70 6.58
C THR A 163 7.86 18.51 6.04
N SER A 164 7.11 17.94 5.11
CA SER A 164 5.94 18.54 4.49
C SER A 164 4.71 17.64 4.62
N THR A 165 3.55 18.23 4.37
CA THR A 165 2.27 17.53 4.37
C THR A 165 1.49 17.83 3.10
N GLY A 166 0.69 16.86 2.66
CA GLY A 166 -0.29 17.04 1.60
C GLY A 166 -1.60 16.37 1.98
N THR A 167 -2.71 17.02 1.67
CA THR A 167 -4.06 16.52 1.99
C THR A 167 -4.79 16.22 0.69
N VAL A 168 -5.35 15.02 0.60
CA VAL A 168 -6.15 14.55 -0.53
C VAL A 168 -7.49 14.03 -0.04
N PRO A 169 -8.56 14.18 -0.84
CA PRO A 169 -9.86 13.61 -0.49
C PRO A 169 -9.83 12.08 -0.61
N LEU A 170 -10.67 11.43 0.18
CA LEU A 170 -11.04 10.02 0.03
C LEU A 170 -12.56 9.93 0.04
N ALA A 171 -13.14 9.51 -1.08
CA ALA A 171 -14.54 9.16 -1.14
C ALA A 171 -14.77 7.74 -0.59
N VAL A 172 -15.66 7.60 0.38
CA VAL A 172 -16.06 6.30 0.95
C VAL A 172 -17.57 6.14 0.80
N GLU A 173 -17.98 5.04 0.20
CA GLU A 173 -19.39 4.69 0.05
C GLU A 173 -19.74 3.45 0.88
N ILE A 174 -20.66 3.61 1.83
CA ILE A 174 -21.17 2.51 2.66
C ILE A 174 -22.50 2.02 2.08
N ARG A 175 -22.54 0.76 1.61
CA ARG A 175 -23.72 0.11 1.02
C ARG A 175 -24.30 -1.01 1.89
#